data_AF-A0A8S0VHF1-F1
#
_entry.id   AF-A0A8S0VHF1-F1
#
_cell.length_a   1.000
_cell.length_b   1.000
_cell.length_c   1.000
_cell.angle_alpha   90.00
_cell.angle_beta   90.00
_cell.angle_gamma   90.00
#
_symmetry.space_group_name_H-M   'P 1'
#
loop_
_entity.id
_entity.type
_entity.pdbx_description
1 polymer ?
#
loop_
_entity_poly.entity_id
_entity_poly.type
_entity_poly.pdbx_seq_one_letter_code
_entity_poly.pdbx_strand_id
1 'polypeptide(L)'
;MEHENEEIRNGVGVNGYWQVTGENDETIKQNDETIGFRRTLEFYKGNPPNDDKTSWIMHEIRLNDQLATDDTELNDWIVCRIFHKDYRW
;
A
#
# COMPACT_ATOMS: atom_id res chain seq x y z
N MET A 1 -12.68 -8.07 3.01
CA MET A 1 -11.75 -9.12 3.48
C MET A 1 -10.74 -8.41 4.34
N GLU A 2 -10.70 -8.72 5.63
CA GLU A 2 -9.67 -8.23 6.54
C GLU A 2 -8.36 -8.84 6.06
N HIS A 3 -7.54 -8.05 5.40
CA HIS A 3 -6.17 -8.44 5.10
C HIS A 3 -5.37 -8.15 6.37
N GLU A 4 -4.82 -9.20 6.98
CA GLU A 4 -3.99 -9.12 8.17
C GLU A 4 -2.86 -8.08 7.99
N ASN A 5 -2.35 -7.53 9.10
CA ASN A 5 -1.21 -6.60 9.13
C ASN A 5 0.07 -7.29 8.60
N GLU A 6 0.16 -7.46 7.29
CA GLU A 6 1.29 -8.08 6.61
C GLU A 6 2.46 -7.09 6.58
N GLU A 7 3.54 -7.42 7.29
CA GLU A 7 4.84 -6.78 7.07
C GLU A 7 5.35 -7.18 5.69
N ILE A 8 5.42 -6.23 4.75
CA ILE A 8 6.05 -6.49 3.45
C ILE A 8 7.57 -6.39 3.67
N ARG A 9 8.17 -7.56 3.90
CA ARG A 9 9.63 -7.69 4.05
C ARG A 9 10.31 -7.57 2.70
N ASN A 10 11.24 -6.63 2.62
CA ASN A 10 12.12 -6.52 1.47
C ASN A 10 13.11 -7.70 1.43
N GLY A 11 13.59 -8.05 0.24
CA GLY A 11 14.52 -9.15 0.03
C GLY A 11 15.84 -9.02 0.83
N VAL A 12 16.56 -10.14 0.94
CA VAL A 12 17.83 -10.26 1.69
C VAL A 12 18.80 -9.14 1.27
N GLY A 13 19.20 -8.30 2.24
CA GLY A 13 20.14 -7.19 2.04
C GLY A 13 19.54 -5.78 2.13
N VAL A 14 18.20 -5.66 2.21
CA VAL A 14 17.53 -4.37 2.43
C VAL A 14 17.35 -4.13 3.93
N ASN A 15 17.78 -2.97 4.43
CA ASN A 15 17.72 -2.62 5.86
C ASN A 15 16.42 -1.88 6.20
N GLY A 16 15.27 -2.55 6.08
CA GLY A 16 13.96 -1.98 6.38
C GLY A 16 12.77 -2.77 5.82
N TYR A 17 11.57 -2.41 6.26
CA TYR A 17 10.31 -3.06 5.88
C TYR A 17 9.18 -2.04 5.75
N TRP A 18 8.15 -2.39 4.96
CA TRP A 18 6.92 -1.62 4.87
C TRP A 18 5.86 -2.25 5.77
N GLN A 19 5.22 -1.43 6.60
CA GLN A 19 4.18 -1.85 7.51
C GLN A 19 2.86 -1.18 7.14
N VAL A 20 1.78 -1.95 7.06
CA VAL A 20 0.43 -1.42 6.85
C VAL A 20 0.04 -0.50 8.01
N THR A 21 -0.56 0.63 7.67
CA THR A 21 -1.06 1.60 8.64
C THR A 21 -2.55 1.79 8.43
N GLY A 22 -3.32 1.58 9.50
CA GLY A 22 -4.78 1.55 9.47
C GLY A 22 -5.31 0.11 9.56
N GLU A 23 -6.57 -0.03 9.99
CA GLU A 23 -7.19 -1.35 10.16
C GLU A 23 -7.67 -1.95 8.84
N ASN A 24 -8.02 -1.11 7.86
CA ASN A 24 -8.61 -1.53 6.59
C ASN A 24 -8.14 -0.65 5.43
N ASP A 25 -8.14 -1.22 4.23
CA ASP A 25 -7.93 -0.47 3.00
C ASP A 25 -9.07 0.55 2.78
N GLU A 26 -8.71 1.75 2.33
CA GLU A 26 -9.67 2.81 2.05
C GLU A 26 -10.35 2.58 0.70
N THR A 27 -11.69 2.66 0.67
CA THR A 27 -12.45 2.60 -0.60
C THR A 27 -12.22 3.87 -1.43
N ILE A 28 -11.85 3.70 -2.68
CA ILE A 28 -11.81 4.76 -3.69
C ILE A 28 -13.12 4.72 -4.46
N LYS A 29 -13.86 5.83 -4.46
CA LYS A 29 -15.14 5.95 -5.16
C LYS A 29 -15.10 7.02 -6.25
N GLN A 30 -15.82 6.76 -7.33
CA GLN A 30 -16.16 7.73 -8.37
C GLN A 30 -17.65 7.59 -8.68
N ASN A 31 -18.42 8.68 -8.62
CA ASN A 31 -19.87 8.65 -8.85
C ASN A 31 -20.63 7.59 -8.03
N ASP A 32 -20.30 7.46 -6.74
CA ASP A 32 -20.81 6.45 -5.79
C ASP A 32 -20.46 4.98 -6.10
N GLU A 33 -19.76 4.72 -7.20
CA GLU A 33 -19.23 3.41 -7.57
C GLU A 33 -17.84 3.20 -6.95
N THR A 34 -17.59 2.02 -6.39
CA THR A 34 -16.28 1.65 -5.87
C THR A 34 -15.36 1.29 -7.03
N ILE A 35 -14.36 2.12 -7.28
CA ILE A 35 -13.41 1.92 -8.37
C ILE A 35 -12.10 1.24 -7.96
N GLY A 36 -11.84 1.16 -6.66
CA GLY A 36 -10.64 0.52 -6.15
C GLY A 36 -10.47 0.69 -4.65
N PHE A 37 -9.30 0.28 -4.19
CA PHE A 37 -8.93 0.27 -2.78
C PHE A 37 -7.52 0.82 -2.62
N ARG A 38 -7.30 1.63 -1.57
CA ARG A 38 -6.00 2.18 -1.22
C ARG A 38 -5.54 1.62 0.11
N ARG A 39 -4.39 0.95 0.11
CA ARG A 39 -3.65 0.59 1.32
C ARG A 39 -2.55 1.60 1.57
N THR A 40 -2.40 2.05 2.80
CA THR A 40 -1.34 2.97 3.22
C THR A 40 -0.30 2.21 4.01
N LEU A 41 0.98 2.36 3.65
CA LEU A 41 2.10 1.74 4.36
C LEU A 41 3.12 2.80 4.78
N GLU A 42 3.71 2.58 5.95
CA GLU A 42 4.85 3.34 6.47
C GLU A 42 6.12 2.49 6.37
N PHE A 43 7.21 3.12 5.95
CA PHE A 43 8.51 2.45 5.93
C PHE A 43 9.22 2.60 7.26
N TYR A 44 9.74 1.48 7.76
CA TYR A 44 10.59 1.39 8.93
C TYR A 44 11.99 1.00 8.47
N LYS A 45 12.99 1.78 8.88
CA LYS A 45 14.41 1.53 8.60
C LYS A 45 14.96 0.62 9.69
N GLY A 46 15.71 -0.42 9.31
CA GLY A 46 16.21 -1.40 10.27
C GLY A 46 15.32 -2.64 10.35
N ASN A 47 15.54 -3.44 11.38
CA ASN A 47 14.74 -4.63 11.65
C ASN A 47 14.31 -4.61 13.13
N PRO A 48 13.10 -5.08 13.46
CA PRO A 48 12.66 -5.18 14.84
C PRO A 48 13.66 -5.95 15.71
N PRO A 49 13.90 -5.54 16.96
CA PRO A 49 13.24 -4.43 17.67
C PRO A 49 13.94 -3.06 17.52
N ASN A 50 14.99 -2.96 16.71
CA ASN A 50 15.83 -1.76 16.59
C ASN A 50 15.56 -1.01 15.28
N ASP A 51 14.29 -0.92 14.92
CA ASP A 51 13.81 -0.23 13.74
C ASP A 51 13.38 1.20 14.05
N ASP A 52 13.61 2.09 13.09
CA ASP A 52 13.24 3.50 13.15
C ASP A 52 12.11 3.76 12.16
N LYS A 53 10.97 4.23 12.66
CA LYS A 53 9.88 4.74 11.83
C LYS A 53 10.38 5.92 10.98
N THR A 54 10.14 5.88 9.68
CA THR A 54 10.52 6.97 8.76
C THR A 54 9.31 7.80 8.32
N SER A 55 9.57 8.93 7.66
CA SER A 55 8.53 9.76 7.01
C SER A 55 8.16 9.28 5.60
N TRP A 56 8.68 8.13 5.15
CA TRP A 56 8.32 7.54 3.86
C TRP A 56 6.99 6.80 3.94
N ILE A 57 6.13 7.09 2.97
CA ILE A 57 4.78 6.54 2.82
C ILE A 57 4.64 5.92 1.44
N MET A 58 3.99 4.78 1.39
CA MET A 58 3.51 4.17 0.16
C MET A 58 1.99 4.12 0.21
N HIS A 59 1.35 4.53 -0.88
CA HIS A 59 -0.03 4.16 -1.16
C HIS A 59 -0.01 3.07 -2.23
N GLU A 60 -0.46 1.87 -1.88
CA GLU A 60 -0.77 0.82 -2.85
C GLU A 60 -2.23 0.97 -3.26
N ILE A 61 -2.48 1.03 -4.56
CA ILE A 61 -3.80 1.22 -5.13
C ILE A 61 -4.11 0.01 -6.00
N ARG A 62 -5.21 -0.65 -5.67
CA ARG A 62 -5.77 -1.80 -6.41
C ARG A 62 -7.06 -1.37 -7.09
N LEU A 63 -7.26 -1.81 -8.32
CA LEU A 63 -8.54 -1.65 -9.01
C LEU A 63 -9.58 -2.55 -8.33
N ASN A 64 -10.86 -2.20 -8.43
CA ASN A 64 -11.93 -3.12 -8.08
C ASN A 64 -12.08 -4.15 -9.20
N ASP A 65 -11.85 -5.43 -8.90
CA ASP A 65 -11.96 -6.55 -9.86
C ASP A 65 -13.32 -6.60 -10.56
N GLN A 66 -14.39 -6.08 -9.94
CA GLN A 66 -15.72 -6.01 -10.55
C GLN A 66 -15.80 -5.02 -11.73
N LEU A 67 -14.88 -4.06 -11.82
CA LEU A 67 -14.79 -3.07 -12.89
C LEU A 67 -13.75 -3.42 -13.94
N ALA A 68 -12.89 -4.39 -13.66
CA ALA A 68 -12.01 -4.90 -14.68
C ALA A 68 -12.84 -5.66 -15.70
N THR A 69 -12.90 -5.11 -16.91
CA THR A 69 -13.38 -5.81 -18.09
C THR A 69 -12.59 -7.11 -18.27
N ASP A 70 -13.08 -8.06 -19.09
CA ASP A 70 -12.44 -9.37 -19.39
C ASP A 70 -10.95 -9.33 -19.82
N ASP A 71 -10.35 -8.14 -19.92
CA ASP A 71 -8.90 -7.91 -19.94
C ASP A 71 -8.29 -8.26 -18.57
N THR A 72 -8.07 -9.56 -18.37
CA THR A 72 -7.38 -10.17 -17.23
C THR A 72 -6.03 -9.53 -16.94
N GLU A 73 -5.41 -8.87 -17.92
CA GLU A 73 -4.09 -8.26 -17.77
C GLU A 73 -4.06 -7.07 -16.81
N LEU A 74 -5.17 -6.34 -16.60
CA LEU A 74 -5.18 -5.17 -15.70
C LEU A 74 -5.37 -5.53 -14.21
N ASN A 75 -5.96 -6.69 -13.92
CA ASN A 75 -6.20 -7.18 -12.56
C ASN A 75 -4.91 -7.56 -11.82
N ASP A 76 -3.83 -7.83 -12.56
CA ASP A 76 -2.56 -8.26 -12.00
C ASP A 76 -1.64 -7.09 -11.60
N TRP A 77 -2.06 -5.84 -11.80
CA TRP A 77 -1.24 -4.67 -11.49
C TRP A 77 -1.72 -3.92 -10.25
N ILE A 78 -0.72 -3.45 -9.49
CA ILE A 78 -0.87 -2.48 -8.41
C ILE A 78 -0.18 -1.18 -8.79
N VAL A 79 -0.80 -0.06 -8.48
CA VAL A 79 -0.16 1.25 -8.60
C VAL A 79 0.36 1.67 -7.24
N CYS A 80 1.67 1.85 -7.13
CA CYS A 80 2.30 2.32 -5.91
C CYS A 80 2.70 3.80 -6.04
N ARG A 81 2.26 4.64 -5.11
CA ARG A 81 2.75 6.02 -4.95
C ARG A 81 3.61 6.09 -3.70
N ILE A 82 4.91 6.31 -3.88
CA ILE A 82 5.86 6.51 -2.77
C ILE A 82 6.14 8.00 -2.62
N PHE A 83 6.05 8.52 -1.40
CA PHE A 83 6.37 9.90 -1.10
C PHE A 83 6.88 10.07 0.33
N HIS A 84 7.52 11.19 0.60
CA HIS A 84 7.97 11.55 1.93
C HIS A 84 7.05 12.63 2.49
N LYS A 85 6.52 12.43 3.71
CA LYS A 85 5.51 13.30 4.35
C LYS A 85 5.89 14.78 4.33
N ASP A 86 7.16 15.08 4.55
CA ASP A 86 7.65 16.45 4.72
C ASP A 86 7.72 17.26 3.41
N TYR A 87 7.54 16.63 2.25
CA TYR A 87 7.62 17.29 0.93
C TYR A 87 6.27 17.32 0.20
N ARG A 88 5.15 17.21 0.93
CA ARG A 88 3.82 17.28 0.33
C ARG A 88 3.33 18.73 0.36
N TRP A 89 3.16 19.33 -0.82
CA TRP A 89 2.46 20.59 -1.06
C TRP A 89 1.00 20.34 -1.46
#